data_AF-G3HK56-F1
#
_entry.id   AF-G3HK56-F1
#
_cell.length_a   1.000
_cell.length_b   1.000
_cell.length_c   1.000
_cell.angle_alpha   90.00
_cell.angle_beta   90.00
_cell.angle_gamma   90.00
#
_symmetry.space_group_name_H-M   'P 1'
#
loop_
_entity.id
_entity.type
_entity.pdbx_description
1 polymer ?
#
loop_
_entity_poly.entity_id
_entity_poly.type
_entity_poly.pdbx_seq_one_letter_code
_entity_poly.pdbx_strand_id
1 'polypeptide(L)'
;MANFSASFFTIYETGHGSKNSTFELPSSAEVLNSNSSCGRENVSEPILTIAFGSGYLLTLNFTRNATRYSVQDMYFAYNLSDTQHFLNASNKGIHSVDSSTDIKADINKTYRCLSAIQVHMGNVTVTLSDATIQAYLLNSNFSKEETRCTQDGPSPTTVPPSPSPPLVPTNPTVIKYNVTGENGTCLLASMALQMNITYMKKDNMTVTRALNISPNDTASGSCSPHVVTLTVESKNSILDLKFGMNGSSSLFFLQEVRLNMTLPDANVSSLMASNQSLRALQATVGNSYKCNTEEHIFVTKEFSLNVFSVQVQAFKVESDRFGSVEECMQDGNNMLIPIAVGGALAGLVLIVLIAYLIGRKRSHAGYQTI
;
A
#
# COMPACT_ATOMS: atom_id res chain seq x y z
N MET A 1 23.63 4.59 -6.37
CA MET A 1 23.78 3.21 -6.89
C MET A 1 22.63 2.37 -6.36
N ALA A 2 22.14 1.43 -7.15
CA ALA A 2 21.09 0.52 -6.72
C ALA A 2 21.28 -0.83 -7.42
N ASN A 3 20.94 -1.90 -6.71
CA ASN A 3 20.86 -3.26 -7.20
C ASN A 3 19.63 -3.89 -6.56
N PHE A 4 18.65 -4.28 -7.37
CA PHE A 4 17.41 -4.90 -6.92
C PHE A 4 16.73 -5.62 -8.08
N SER A 5 15.89 -6.59 -7.74
CA SER A 5 14.85 -7.09 -8.65
C SER A 5 13.56 -6.32 -8.40
N ALA A 6 12.72 -6.14 -9.42
CA ALA A 6 11.43 -5.49 -9.23
C ALA A 6 10.34 -6.17 -10.06
N SER A 7 9.16 -6.36 -9.48
CA SER A 7 7.95 -6.78 -10.18
C SER A 7 6.91 -5.66 -10.17
N PHE A 8 6.14 -5.59 -11.24
CA PHE A 8 5.13 -4.57 -11.46
C PHE A 8 3.78 -5.26 -11.66
N PHE A 9 2.84 -4.98 -10.77
CA PHE A 9 1.45 -5.44 -10.87
C PHE A 9 0.56 -4.24 -11.18
N THR A 10 -0.24 -4.33 -12.24
CA THR A 10 -1.13 -3.24 -12.67
C THR A 10 -2.53 -3.76 -12.97
N ILE A 11 -3.55 -3.08 -12.44
CA ILE A 11 -4.96 -3.27 -12.83
C ILE A 11 -5.32 -2.22 -13.87
N TYR A 12 -5.77 -2.63 -15.06
CA TYR A 12 -6.06 -1.75 -16.19
C TYR A 12 -7.41 -2.07 -16.84
N GLU A 13 -8.04 -1.06 -17.44
CA GLU A 13 -9.37 -1.20 -18.05
C GLU A 13 -9.30 -1.72 -19.50
N THR A 14 -10.24 -2.58 -19.87
CA THR A 14 -10.46 -3.07 -21.24
C THR A 14 -11.92 -2.86 -21.64
N GLY A 15 -12.23 -3.03 -22.94
CA GLY A 15 -13.61 -2.93 -23.43
C GLY A 15 -14.61 -3.93 -22.81
N HIS A 16 -14.11 -4.91 -22.05
CA HIS A 16 -14.90 -5.94 -21.36
C HIS A 16 -14.75 -5.88 -19.82
N GLY A 17 -14.20 -4.77 -19.28
CA GLY A 17 -13.95 -4.57 -17.84
C GLY A 17 -12.46 -4.57 -17.47
N SER A 18 -12.16 -4.60 -16.18
CA SER A 18 -10.77 -4.53 -15.68
C SER A 18 -10.01 -5.85 -15.85
N LYS A 19 -8.72 -5.77 -16.15
CA LYS A 19 -7.77 -6.89 -16.19
C LYS A 19 -6.54 -6.57 -15.35
N ASN A 20 -5.84 -7.60 -14.93
CA ASN A 20 -4.54 -7.49 -14.28
C ASN A 20 -3.41 -7.79 -15.27
N SER A 21 -2.28 -7.14 -15.06
CA SER A 21 -1.02 -7.40 -15.75
C SER A 21 0.09 -7.49 -14.73
N THR A 22 1.03 -8.41 -14.93
CA THR A 22 2.21 -8.55 -14.08
C THR A 22 3.43 -8.81 -14.94
N PHE A 23 4.50 -8.07 -14.68
CA PHE A 23 5.76 -8.21 -15.39
C PHE A 23 6.93 -7.82 -14.49
N GLU A 24 8.11 -8.33 -14.82
CA GLU A 24 9.34 -8.13 -14.05
C GLU A 24 10.23 -7.08 -14.71
N LEU A 25 11.09 -6.43 -13.93
CA LEU A 25 12.15 -5.57 -14.42
C LEU A 25 13.14 -6.42 -15.23
N PRO A 26 13.26 -6.21 -16.55
CA PRO A 26 14.07 -7.07 -17.39
C PRO A 26 15.55 -6.81 -17.16
N SER A 27 16.39 -7.80 -17.45
CA SER A 27 17.86 -7.64 -17.41
C SER A 27 18.39 -6.63 -18.42
N SER A 28 17.58 -6.23 -19.40
CA SER A 28 17.87 -5.17 -20.37
C SER A 28 17.53 -3.76 -19.86
N ALA A 29 17.11 -3.62 -18.60
CA ALA A 29 16.83 -2.32 -18.01
C ALA A 29 18.13 -1.51 -17.84
N GLU A 30 18.09 -0.24 -18.20
CA GLU A 30 19.27 0.64 -18.18
C GLU A 30 18.97 1.93 -17.42
N VAL A 31 20.02 2.52 -16.83
CA VAL A 31 19.92 3.83 -16.20
C VAL A 31 19.74 4.89 -17.28
N LEU A 32 18.64 5.64 -17.22
CA LEU A 32 18.38 6.74 -18.12
C LEU A 32 19.15 7.99 -17.66
N ASN A 33 20.33 8.20 -18.25
CA ASN A 33 21.25 9.27 -17.86
C ASN A 33 20.68 10.69 -18.02
N SER A 34 19.75 10.92 -18.96
CA SER A 34 19.11 12.23 -19.15
C SER A 34 18.20 12.63 -17.98
N ASN A 35 17.65 11.65 -17.27
CA ASN A 35 16.68 11.83 -16.19
C ASN A 35 17.23 11.33 -14.83
N SER A 36 18.51 10.96 -14.79
CA SER A 36 19.19 10.55 -13.57
C SER A 36 20.24 11.60 -13.21
N SER A 37 20.37 11.88 -11.92
CA SER A 37 21.30 12.88 -11.40
C SER A 37 21.83 12.41 -10.06
N CYS A 38 23.11 12.67 -9.79
CA CYS A 38 23.65 12.46 -8.44
C CYS A 38 23.32 13.62 -7.48
N GLY A 39 22.55 14.61 -7.95
CA GLY A 39 22.29 15.84 -7.23
C GLY A 39 23.54 16.72 -7.13
N ARG A 40 23.37 17.88 -6.50
CA ARG A 40 24.45 18.78 -6.09
C ARG A 40 24.19 19.19 -4.66
N GLU A 41 25.24 19.21 -3.86
CA GLU A 41 25.14 19.55 -2.44
C GLU A 41 24.44 20.90 -2.24
N ASN A 42 23.35 20.88 -1.47
CA ASN A 42 22.48 22.03 -1.16
C ASN A 42 21.78 22.69 -2.38
N VAL A 43 21.76 22.04 -3.55
CA VAL A 43 21.15 22.59 -4.77
C VAL A 43 20.13 21.65 -5.38
N SER A 44 20.41 20.36 -5.45
CA SER A 44 19.50 19.38 -6.02
C SER A 44 19.70 18.00 -5.43
N GLU A 45 18.60 17.26 -5.28
CA GLU A 45 18.64 15.91 -4.76
C GLU A 45 18.98 14.88 -5.84
N PRO A 46 19.56 13.72 -5.48
CA PRO A 46 19.79 12.62 -6.40
C PRO A 46 18.47 12.03 -6.93
N ILE A 47 18.49 11.67 -8.20
CA ILE A 47 17.39 11.02 -8.90
C ILE A 47 17.97 9.83 -9.65
N LEU A 48 17.38 8.65 -9.49
CA LEU A 48 17.70 7.48 -10.28
C LEU A 48 16.51 7.11 -11.13
N THR A 49 16.63 7.25 -12.45
CA THR A 49 15.61 6.81 -13.42
C THR A 49 16.12 5.60 -14.17
N ILE A 50 15.38 4.50 -14.12
CA ILE A 50 15.66 3.26 -14.83
C ILE A 50 14.65 3.14 -15.97
N ALA A 51 15.12 3.03 -17.20
CA ALA A 51 14.29 2.84 -18.38
C ALA A 51 14.34 1.38 -18.84
N PHE A 52 13.19 0.87 -19.29
CA PHE A 52 13.09 -0.47 -19.84
C PHE A 52 11.89 -0.60 -20.78
N GLY A 53 11.90 -1.67 -21.58
CA GLY A 53 10.81 -1.98 -22.51
C GLY A 53 10.47 -0.83 -23.46
N SER A 54 9.20 -0.79 -23.91
CA SER A 54 8.69 0.24 -24.82
C SER A 54 8.12 1.45 -24.07
N GLY A 55 8.98 2.14 -23.31
CA GLY A 55 8.64 3.41 -22.65
C GLY A 55 8.26 3.31 -21.18
N TYR A 56 8.75 2.28 -20.48
CA TYR A 56 8.57 2.15 -19.03
C TYR A 56 9.72 2.85 -18.30
N LEU A 57 9.39 3.56 -17.23
CA LEU A 57 10.35 4.25 -16.37
C LEU A 57 10.06 3.94 -14.91
N LEU A 58 11.09 3.57 -14.15
CA LEU A 58 11.04 3.53 -12.68
C LEU A 58 11.99 4.61 -12.16
N THR A 59 11.45 5.62 -11.49
CA THR A 59 12.23 6.72 -10.91
C THR A 59 12.19 6.69 -9.40
N LEU A 60 13.37 6.78 -8.78
CA LEU A 60 13.56 6.91 -7.35
C LEU A 60 14.09 8.31 -7.07
N ASN A 61 13.28 9.15 -6.41
CA ASN A 61 13.71 10.46 -5.93
C ASN A 61 14.24 10.34 -4.52
N PHE A 62 15.49 10.72 -4.32
CA PHE A 62 16.11 10.68 -3.00
C PHE A 62 15.94 12.01 -2.28
N THR A 63 16.00 11.95 -0.96
CA THR A 63 16.16 13.12 -0.09
C THR A 63 17.04 12.73 1.09
N ARG A 64 17.62 13.72 1.77
CA ARG A 64 18.40 13.50 2.98
C ARG A 64 18.13 14.55 4.05
N ASN A 65 18.36 14.16 5.29
CA ASN A 65 18.55 15.05 6.42
C ASN A 65 19.96 14.84 7.01
N ALA A 66 20.22 15.41 8.19
CA ALA A 66 21.53 15.34 8.84
C ALA A 66 21.99 13.90 9.19
N THR A 67 21.06 12.95 9.35
CA THR A 67 21.36 11.59 9.84
C THR A 67 21.03 10.49 8.85
N ARG A 68 20.09 10.70 7.93
CA ARG A 68 19.55 9.68 7.02
C ARG A 68 19.31 10.21 5.62
N TYR A 69 19.36 9.30 4.65
CA TYR A 69 18.74 9.48 3.35
C TYR A 69 17.56 8.52 3.18
N SER A 70 16.63 8.88 2.30
CA SER A 70 15.48 8.06 1.95
C SER A 70 15.10 8.23 0.49
N VAL A 71 14.39 7.23 -0.06
CA VAL A 71 13.64 7.41 -1.30
C VAL A 71 12.33 8.10 -0.92
N GLN A 72 12.25 9.40 -1.18
CA GLN A 72 11.08 10.22 -0.84
C GLN A 72 9.85 9.77 -1.62
N ASP A 73 10.00 9.72 -2.95
CA ASP A 73 8.95 9.37 -3.89
C ASP A 73 9.49 8.37 -4.91
N MET A 74 8.70 7.36 -5.21
CA MET A 74 8.93 6.42 -6.30
C MET A 74 7.89 6.69 -7.38
N TYR A 75 8.33 6.98 -8.60
CA TYR A 75 7.47 7.15 -9.77
C TYR A 75 7.58 5.93 -10.68
N PHE A 76 6.45 5.50 -11.22
CA PHE A 76 6.40 4.48 -12.24
C PHE A 76 5.61 4.97 -13.45
N ALA A 77 6.27 5.01 -14.61
CA ALA A 77 5.64 5.25 -15.90
C ALA A 77 5.54 3.94 -16.67
N TYR A 78 4.36 3.64 -17.22
CA TYR A 78 4.09 2.45 -18.02
C TYR A 78 3.26 2.77 -19.25
N ASN A 79 3.42 1.98 -20.31
CA ASN A 79 2.79 2.24 -21.60
C ASN A 79 1.61 1.29 -21.85
N LEU A 80 0.38 1.78 -21.72
CA LEU A 80 -0.84 1.00 -22.00
C LEU A 80 -1.04 0.67 -23.49
N SER A 81 -0.24 1.26 -24.39
CA SER A 81 -0.19 0.86 -25.79
C SER A 81 0.61 -0.41 -26.02
N ASP A 82 1.41 -0.86 -25.05
CA ASP A 82 2.18 -2.09 -25.14
C ASP A 82 1.28 -3.31 -25.05
N THR A 83 0.99 -3.92 -26.19
CA THR A 83 0.11 -5.08 -26.29
C THR A 83 0.69 -6.37 -25.68
N GLN A 84 1.99 -6.42 -25.36
CA GLN A 84 2.58 -7.58 -24.68
C GLN A 84 2.10 -7.68 -23.23
N HIS A 85 2.00 -6.54 -22.55
CA HIS A 85 1.58 -6.48 -21.14
C HIS A 85 0.13 -5.99 -20.97
N PHE A 86 -0.39 -5.19 -21.89
CA PHE A 86 -1.70 -4.54 -21.77
C PHE A 86 -2.61 -4.86 -22.97
N LEU A 87 -2.95 -6.13 -23.13
CA LEU A 87 -3.81 -6.61 -24.21
C LEU A 87 -5.21 -5.96 -24.12
N ASN A 88 -5.67 -5.35 -25.21
CA ASN A 88 -6.98 -4.69 -25.33
C ASN A 88 -7.25 -3.59 -24.30
N ALA A 89 -6.21 -2.92 -23.80
CA ALA A 89 -6.41 -1.76 -22.93
C ALA A 89 -7.28 -0.69 -23.60
N SER A 90 -8.29 -0.20 -22.88
CA SER A 90 -9.22 0.84 -23.34
C SER A 90 -8.52 2.17 -23.56
N ASN A 91 -7.60 2.50 -22.64
CA ASN A 91 -6.75 3.69 -22.74
C ASN A 91 -5.41 3.32 -23.36
N LYS A 92 -4.84 4.27 -24.10
CA LYS A 92 -3.55 4.13 -24.80
C LYS A 92 -2.63 5.26 -24.40
N GLY A 93 -1.33 5.00 -24.46
CA GLY A 93 -0.28 5.97 -24.12
C GLY A 93 0.43 5.66 -22.81
N ILE A 94 1.32 6.58 -22.43
CA ILE A 94 2.13 6.50 -21.21
C ILE A 94 1.32 7.05 -20.04
N HIS A 95 1.22 6.25 -18.98
CA HIS A 95 0.62 6.62 -17.70
C HIS A 95 1.69 6.63 -16.64
N SER A 96 1.67 7.64 -15.77
CA SER A 96 2.60 7.79 -14.65
C SER A 96 1.85 7.80 -13.34
N VAL A 97 2.36 7.07 -12.36
CA VAL A 97 1.86 7.01 -10.98
C VAL A 97 3.03 7.19 -10.02
N ASP A 98 2.75 7.61 -8.80
CA ASP A 98 3.76 7.82 -7.77
C ASP A 98 3.26 7.46 -6.37
N SER A 99 4.19 7.15 -5.49
CA SER A 99 3.94 6.92 -4.06
C SER A 99 5.23 7.08 -3.25
N SER A 100 5.09 7.45 -1.99
CA SER A 100 6.20 7.51 -1.05
C SER A 100 6.67 6.11 -0.66
N THR A 101 7.90 6.00 -0.15
CA THR A 101 8.46 4.69 0.25
C THR A 101 9.01 4.70 1.67
N ASP A 102 9.07 3.52 2.29
CA ASP A 102 9.73 3.32 3.59
C ASP A 102 11.24 3.05 3.48
N ILE A 103 11.81 3.17 2.27
CA ILE A 103 13.22 2.91 2.00
C ILE A 103 14.04 4.07 2.57
N LYS A 104 14.76 3.80 3.67
CA LYS A 104 15.63 4.78 4.34
C LYS A 104 16.85 4.11 4.98
N ALA A 105 17.97 4.81 4.98
CA ALA A 105 19.20 4.36 5.60
C ALA A 105 19.98 5.53 6.20
N ASP A 106 20.86 5.22 7.14
CA ASP A 106 21.75 6.23 7.72
C ASP A 106 22.71 6.77 6.65
N ILE A 107 23.10 8.04 6.76
CA ILE A 107 24.10 8.64 5.86
C ILE A 107 25.37 7.80 5.90
N ASN A 108 25.98 7.60 4.72
CA ASN A 108 27.17 6.76 4.51
C ASN A 108 26.96 5.24 4.68
N LYS A 109 25.74 4.76 4.87
CA LYS A 109 25.43 3.33 4.88
C LYS A 109 24.63 2.90 3.66
N THR A 110 24.76 1.63 3.30
CA THR A 110 23.96 1.00 2.25
C THR A 110 22.64 0.52 2.83
N TYR A 111 21.51 0.86 2.22
CA TYR A 111 20.24 0.21 2.53
C TYR A 111 20.24 -1.20 1.97
N ARG A 112 19.93 -2.20 2.79
CA ARG A 112 19.82 -3.60 2.35
C ARG A 112 18.52 -4.25 2.85
N CYS A 113 17.79 -4.85 1.93
CA CYS A 113 16.57 -5.59 2.21
C CYS A 113 16.47 -6.84 1.34
N LEU A 114 16.49 -8.02 1.97
CA LEU A 114 16.33 -9.30 1.27
C LEU A 114 14.85 -9.61 1.03
N SER A 115 14.00 -9.27 1.99
CA SER A 115 12.56 -9.39 1.90
C SER A 115 11.96 -8.45 0.86
N ALA A 116 10.80 -8.83 0.33
CA ALA A 116 10.06 -8.04 -0.64
C ALA A 116 9.51 -6.75 0.00
N ILE A 117 9.70 -5.62 -0.68
CA ILE A 117 9.16 -4.30 -0.33
C ILE A 117 8.07 -3.96 -1.33
N GLN A 118 6.83 -3.82 -0.87
CA GLN A 118 5.71 -3.45 -1.73
C GLN A 118 5.41 -1.97 -1.62
N VAL A 119 5.32 -1.30 -2.76
CA VAL A 119 4.95 0.12 -2.89
C VAL A 119 3.65 0.19 -3.69
N HIS A 120 2.57 0.58 -3.03
CA HIS A 120 1.25 0.70 -3.64
C HIS A 120 1.04 2.12 -4.19
N MET A 121 0.60 2.20 -5.45
CA MET A 121 0.42 3.42 -6.25
C MET A 121 -0.95 3.40 -6.94
N GLY A 122 -2.03 3.29 -6.15
CA GLY A 122 -3.39 3.17 -6.68
C GLY A 122 -3.65 1.82 -7.35
N ASN A 123 -3.80 1.80 -8.68
CA ASN A 123 -4.01 0.57 -9.45
C ASN A 123 -2.71 -0.18 -9.79
N VAL A 124 -1.55 0.36 -9.38
CA VAL A 124 -0.23 -0.25 -9.56
C VAL A 124 0.36 -0.63 -8.22
N THR A 125 1.06 -1.76 -8.16
CA THR A 125 1.93 -2.15 -7.07
C THR A 125 3.31 -2.50 -7.62
N VAL A 126 4.34 -1.85 -7.10
CA VAL A 126 5.75 -2.14 -7.40
C VAL A 126 6.32 -2.95 -6.24
N THR A 127 6.89 -4.12 -6.51
CA THR A 127 7.52 -4.95 -5.49
C THR A 127 9.01 -5.01 -5.74
N LEU A 128 9.83 -4.40 -4.88
CA LEU A 128 11.28 -4.55 -4.92
C LEU A 128 11.70 -5.78 -4.10
N SER A 129 12.63 -6.57 -4.61
CA SER A 129 13.19 -7.74 -3.91
C SER A 129 14.71 -7.74 -4.00
N ASP A 130 15.38 -8.26 -2.97
CA ASP A 130 16.84 -8.25 -2.84
C ASP A 130 17.44 -6.85 -3.10
N ALA A 131 16.87 -5.85 -2.43
CA ALA A 131 17.17 -4.45 -2.66
C ALA A 131 18.42 -4.00 -1.90
N THR A 132 19.41 -3.53 -2.65
CA THR A 132 20.63 -2.87 -2.15
C THR A 132 20.70 -1.47 -2.77
N ILE A 133 20.48 -0.43 -1.98
CA ILE A 133 20.35 0.95 -2.47
C ILE A 133 21.26 1.87 -1.67
N GLN A 134 21.96 2.77 -2.35
CA GLN A 134 22.69 3.85 -1.70
C GLN A 134 22.68 5.13 -2.53
N ALA A 135 22.40 6.24 -1.85
CA ALA A 135 22.51 7.60 -2.38
C ALA A 135 23.64 8.37 -1.68
N TYR A 136 24.02 9.52 -2.24
CA TYR A 136 25.07 10.41 -1.71
C TYR A 136 26.40 9.67 -1.45
N LEU A 137 26.87 8.95 -2.45
CA LEU A 137 28.06 8.14 -2.33
C LEU A 137 29.30 9.02 -2.16
N LEU A 138 30.15 8.66 -1.18
CA LEU A 138 31.48 9.25 -1.03
C LEU A 138 32.48 8.67 -2.05
N ASN A 139 32.31 7.40 -2.41
CA ASN A 139 33.14 6.64 -3.35
C ASN A 139 32.26 5.92 -4.37
N SER A 140 32.77 5.53 -5.55
CA SER A 140 32.00 4.83 -6.59
C SER A 140 31.62 3.37 -6.26
N ASN A 141 31.49 3.01 -4.97
CA ASN A 141 31.10 1.69 -4.49
C ASN A 141 30.07 1.78 -3.35
N PHE A 142 29.37 0.67 -3.12
CA PHE A 142 28.51 0.55 -1.94
C PHE A 142 29.34 0.62 -0.65
N SER A 143 28.77 1.24 0.38
CA SER A 143 29.33 1.23 1.73
C SER A 143 29.34 -0.19 2.28
N LYS A 144 30.38 -0.50 3.05
CA LYS A 144 30.50 -1.76 3.79
C LYS A 144 29.55 -1.84 4.98
N GLU A 145 29.11 -0.69 5.49
CA GLU A 145 28.14 -0.62 6.57
C GLU A 145 26.73 -0.60 6.00
N GLU A 146 25.82 -1.35 6.63
CA GLU A 146 24.45 -1.55 6.15
C GLU A 146 23.42 -1.01 7.14
N THR A 147 22.33 -0.45 6.62
CA THR A 147 21.05 -0.31 7.32
C THR A 147 20.09 -1.36 6.78
N ARG A 148 19.65 -2.29 7.64
CA ARG A 148 18.71 -3.34 7.25
C ARG A 148 17.26 -2.85 7.29
N CYS A 149 16.45 -3.33 6.37
CA CYS A 149 15.01 -3.12 6.43
C CYS A 149 14.37 -3.88 7.60
N THR A 150 13.20 -3.42 8.04
CA THR A 150 12.45 -4.07 9.12
C THR A 150 11.88 -5.43 8.69
N GLN A 151 11.65 -5.61 7.39
CA GLN A 151 11.12 -6.81 6.77
C GLN A 151 12.08 -8.01 6.81
N ASP A 152 13.40 -7.77 7.01
CA ASP A 152 14.41 -8.82 7.21
C ASP A 152 14.51 -9.27 8.67
N GLY A 153 13.81 -8.59 9.59
CA GLY A 153 13.78 -8.94 10.99
C GLY A 153 13.09 -10.28 11.24
N PRO A 154 13.38 -10.96 12.37
CA PRO A 154 12.71 -12.21 12.71
C PRO A 154 11.19 -11.99 12.78
N SER A 155 10.45 -12.76 11.99
CA SER A 155 8.99 -12.84 12.07
C SER A 155 8.58 -13.25 13.49
N PRO A 156 7.61 -12.58 14.14
CA PRO A 156 7.27 -12.87 15.53
C PRO A 156 6.69 -14.28 15.65
N THR A 157 7.44 -15.16 16.31
CA THR A 157 6.98 -16.51 16.67
C THR A 157 5.93 -16.38 17.77
N THR A 158 4.71 -16.83 17.49
CA THR A 158 3.58 -16.84 18.43
C THR A 158 3.88 -17.81 19.58
N VAL A 159 4.08 -17.31 20.79
CA VAL A 159 4.16 -18.12 22.03
C VAL A 159 3.24 -17.50 23.10
N PRO A 160 2.47 -18.30 23.88
CA PRO A 160 1.47 -17.79 24.83
C PRO A 160 2.06 -16.92 25.95
N PRO A 161 1.35 -15.89 26.43
CA PRO A 161 1.91 -14.91 27.36
C PRO A 161 1.89 -15.39 28.81
N SER A 162 3.00 -15.17 29.52
CA SER A 162 3.09 -15.11 30.98
C SER A 162 3.86 -13.83 31.36
N PRO A 163 3.52 -13.14 32.46
CA PRO A 163 3.55 -11.69 32.51
C PRO A 163 4.87 -11.14 33.07
N SER A 164 5.40 -10.12 32.37
CA SER A 164 6.17 -9.04 32.98
C SER A 164 5.92 -7.77 32.15
N PRO A 165 5.77 -6.59 32.78
CA PRO A 165 4.94 -5.51 32.26
C PRO A 165 5.67 -4.65 31.20
N PRO A 166 5.15 -4.56 29.96
CA PRO A 166 5.59 -3.59 28.96
C PRO A 166 4.60 -2.41 28.88
N LEU A 167 5.09 -1.20 28.63
CA LEU A 167 4.24 -0.12 28.12
C LEU A 167 3.71 -0.55 26.74
N VAL A 168 2.41 -0.82 26.67
CA VAL A 168 1.69 -1.29 25.47
C VAL A 168 1.56 -0.13 24.46
N PRO A 169 2.01 -0.26 23.20
CA PRO A 169 1.42 0.48 22.10
C PRO A 169 0.01 -0.09 21.90
N THR A 170 -1.00 0.57 22.44
CA THR A 170 -2.38 0.08 22.38
C THR A 170 -2.87 0.23 20.95
N ASN A 171 -3.12 -0.88 20.26
CA ASN A 171 -3.87 -0.87 18.99
C ASN A 171 -5.17 -0.05 19.20
N PRO A 172 -5.57 0.80 18.24
CA PRO A 172 -6.75 1.62 18.39
C PRO A 172 -8.01 0.76 18.58
N THR A 173 -8.90 1.21 19.45
CA THR A 173 -10.17 0.52 19.72
C THR A 173 -11.10 0.69 18.52
N VAL A 174 -11.84 -0.36 18.17
CA VAL A 174 -12.90 -0.28 17.17
C VAL A 174 -14.07 0.54 17.73
N ILE A 175 -14.42 1.63 17.03
CA ILE A 175 -15.51 2.53 17.41
C ILE A 175 -16.62 2.43 16.35
N LYS A 176 -17.87 2.45 16.80
CA LYS A 176 -19.05 2.40 15.93
C LYS A 176 -19.62 3.81 15.76
N TYR A 177 -19.88 4.18 14.52
CA TYR A 177 -20.45 5.45 14.12
C TYR A 177 -21.72 5.22 13.31
N ASN A 178 -22.73 6.05 13.57
CA ASN A 178 -24.00 6.06 12.84
C ASN A 178 -24.33 7.52 12.51
N VAL A 179 -24.58 7.80 11.24
CA VAL A 179 -25.03 9.12 10.78
C VAL A 179 -26.41 8.96 10.14
N THR A 180 -27.38 9.66 10.72
CA THR A 180 -28.78 9.67 10.28
C THR A 180 -29.15 11.05 9.79
N GLY A 181 -29.73 11.13 8.59
CA GLY A 181 -30.27 12.35 8.00
C GLY A 181 -31.79 12.30 7.90
N GLU A 182 -32.36 13.20 7.10
CA GLU A 182 -33.82 13.28 6.91
C GLU A 182 -34.42 12.01 6.28
N ASN A 183 -33.67 11.36 5.38
CA ASN A 183 -34.11 10.15 4.67
C ASN A 183 -33.66 8.84 5.35
N GLY A 184 -33.32 8.89 6.64
CA GLY A 184 -32.81 7.75 7.41
C GLY A 184 -31.29 7.69 7.49
N THR A 185 -30.76 6.55 7.90
CA THR A 185 -29.32 6.35 8.07
C THR A 185 -28.60 6.33 6.73
N CYS A 186 -27.53 7.13 6.62
CA CYS A 186 -26.72 7.24 5.41
C CYS A 186 -25.27 6.80 5.63
N LEU A 187 -24.85 6.57 6.87
CA LEU A 187 -23.54 6.03 7.19
C LEU A 187 -23.62 5.06 8.37
N LEU A 188 -23.07 3.88 8.18
CA LEU A 188 -22.63 3.02 9.27
C LEU A 188 -21.13 2.80 9.13
N ALA A 189 -20.39 2.97 10.22
CA ALA A 189 -18.97 2.66 10.24
C ALA A 189 -18.61 1.97 11.56
N SER A 190 -17.78 0.95 11.49
CA SER A 190 -17.15 0.29 12.62
C SER A 190 -15.66 0.24 12.32
N MET A 191 -14.87 1.13 12.93
CA MET A 191 -13.49 1.34 12.52
C MET A 191 -12.53 1.63 13.68
N ALA A 192 -11.29 1.16 13.54
CA ALA A 192 -10.19 1.41 14.45
C ALA A 192 -9.18 2.35 13.76
N LEU A 193 -9.22 3.63 14.13
CA LEU A 193 -8.46 4.69 13.48
C LEU A 193 -7.33 5.22 14.36
N GLN A 194 -6.20 5.54 13.73
CA GLN A 194 -5.08 6.23 14.35
C GLN A 194 -4.54 7.30 13.42
N MET A 195 -4.43 8.52 13.94
CA MET A 195 -3.81 9.64 13.24
C MET A 195 -2.30 9.57 13.43
N ASN A 196 -1.54 9.47 12.34
CA ASN A 196 -0.09 9.50 12.36
C ASN A 196 0.40 10.85 11.84
N ILE A 197 0.90 11.68 12.75
CA ILE A 197 1.13 13.11 12.53
C ILE A 197 2.60 13.43 12.73
N THR A 198 3.21 14.09 11.75
CA THR A 198 4.60 14.56 11.81
C THR A 198 4.64 16.08 11.84
N TYR A 199 5.26 16.65 12.87
CA TYR A 199 5.36 18.10 13.04
C TYR A 199 6.67 18.52 13.72
N MET A 200 7.03 19.79 13.59
CA MET A 200 8.22 20.35 14.23
C MET A 200 7.86 20.98 15.57
N LYS A 201 8.54 20.56 16.64
CA LYS A 201 8.40 21.13 17.99
C LYS A 201 9.09 22.49 18.10
N LYS A 202 8.80 23.21 19.20
CA LYS A 202 9.43 24.52 19.52
C LYS A 202 10.96 24.46 19.69
N ASP A 203 11.50 23.28 19.98
CA ASP A 203 12.95 23.00 20.04
C ASP A 203 13.58 22.71 18.67
N ASN A 204 12.84 22.96 17.57
CA ASN A 204 13.22 22.65 16.18
C ASN A 204 13.46 21.16 15.91
N MET A 205 12.98 20.25 16.76
CA MET A 205 12.98 18.81 16.47
C MET A 205 11.70 18.39 15.74
N THR A 206 11.83 17.71 14.62
CA THR A 206 10.71 17.00 13.99
C THR A 206 10.36 15.75 14.79
N VAL A 207 9.09 15.60 15.15
CA VAL A 207 8.55 14.45 15.87
C VAL A 207 7.36 13.89 15.11
N THR A 208 7.23 12.56 15.14
CA THR A 208 6.06 11.85 14.65
C THR A 208 5.30 11.30 15.85
N ARG A 209 3.99 11.59 15.93
CA ARG A 209 3.09 11.09 16.97
C ARG A 209 1.94 10.31 16.34
N ALA A 210 1.71 9.13 16.89
CA ALA A 210 0.50 8.36 16.65
C ALA A 210 -0.54 8.71 17.73
N LEU A 211 -1.72 9.17 17.31
CA LEU A 211 -2.85 9.46 18.18
C LEU A 211 -4.04 8.60 17.79
N ASN A 212 -4.45 7.71 18.69
CA ASN A 212 -5.65 6.90 18.50
C ASN A 212 -6.90 7.77 18.63
N ILE A 213 -7.89 7.51 17.78
CA ILE A 213 -9.24 8.07 17.97
C ILE A 213 -9.86 7.43 19.21
N SER A 214 -10.51 8.23 20.04
CA SER A 214 -11.08 7.82 21.32
C SER A 214 -12.59 7.59 21.18
N PRO A 215 -13.17 6.59 21.86
CA PRO A 215 -14.63 6.44 21.93
C PRO A 215 -15.31 7.61 22.66
N ASN A 216 -14.56 8.44 23.39
CA ASN A 216 -15.06 9.63 24.06
C ASN A 216 -15.09 10.86 23.14
N ASP A 217 -14.56 10.76 21.91
CA ASP A 217 -14.61 11.85 20.95
C ASP A 217 -16.03 12.04 20.43
N THR A 218 -16.39 13.29 20.12
CA THR A 218 -17.74 13.62 19.63
C THR A 218 -17.82 13.32 18.16
N ALA A 219 -18.71 12.40 17.76
CA ALA A 219 -18.97 12.10 16.36
C ALA A 219 -20.23 12.82 15.87
N SER A 220 -20.14 13.45 14.71
CA SER A 220 -21.26 14.06 14.00
C SER A 220 -21.15 13.79 12.49
N GLY A 221 -22.17 14.13 11.72
CA GLY A 221 -22.12 13.88 10.28
C GLY A 221 -23.29 14.50 9.53
N SER A 222 -23.23 14.41 8.21
CA SER A 222 -24.29 14.89 7.33
C SER A 222 -24.55 13.92 6.20
N CYS A 223 -25.82 13.85 5.78
CA CYS A 223 -26.28 13.03 4.68
C CYS A 223 -26.66 13.95 3.51
N SER A 224 -26.10 13.71 2.34
CA SER A 224 -26.53 14.31 1.09
C SER A 224 -26.52 13.27 -0.02
N PRO A 225 -27.26 13.47 -1.13
CA PRO A 225 -27.35 12.49 -2.21
C PRO A 225 -26.01 12.11 -2.85
N HIS A 226 -25.02 13.01 -2.80
CA HIS A 226 -23.71 12.82 -3.45
C HIS A 226 -22.53 12.80 -2.48
N VAL A 227 -22.72 13.26 -1.25
CA VAL A 227 -21.67 13.34 -0.23
C VAL A 227 -22.25 12.93 1.12
N VAL A 228 -21.55 12.06 1.82
CA VAL A 228 -21.85 11.71 3.22
C VAL A 228 -20.62 12.06 4.05
N THR A 229 -20.81 12.72 5.20
CA THR A 229 -19.70 13.15 6.05
C THR A 229 -19.76 12.51 7.43
N LEU A 230 -18.59 12.18 7.95
CA LEU A 230 -18.36 11.83 9.35
C LEU A 230 -17.27 12.75 9.89
N THR A 231 -17.62 13.51 10.92
CA THR A 231 -16.72 14.41 11.63
C THR A 231 -16.50 13.87 13.03
N VAL A 232 -15.25 13.60 13.39
CA VAL A 232 -14.85 13.18 14.73
C VAL A 232 -14.06 14.30 15.38
N GLU A 233 -14.61 14.85 16.45
CA GLU A 233 -14.07 16.01 17.17
C GLU A 233 -13.61 15.60 18.58
N SER A 234 -12.34 15.88 18.86
CA SER A 234 -11.74 15.81 20.19
C SER A 234 -11.46 17.22 20.70
N LYS A 235 -10.97 17.35 21.94
CA LYS A 235 -10.61 18.66 22.53
C LYS A 235 -9.67 19.50 21.65
N ASN A 236 -8.78 18.84 20.91
CA ASN A 236 -7.71 19.49 20.16
C ASN A 236 -7.70 19.13 18.67
N SER A 237 -8.64 18.33 18.16
CA SER A 237 -8.63 17.87 16.77
C SER A 237 -10.02 17.71 16.18
N ILE A 238 -10.17 18.03 14.90
CA ILE A 238 -11.36 17.77 14.09
C ILE A 238 -10.90 16.97 12.88
N LEU A 239 -11.38 15.74 12.76
CA LEU A 239 -11.13 14.84 11.63
C LEU A 239 -12.43 14.68 10.82
N ASP A 240 -12.41 15.14 9.57
CA ASP A 240 -13.50 14.96 8.61
C ASP A 240 -13.16 13.85 7.62
N LEU A 241 -14.06 12.89 7.51
CA LEU A 241 -14.08 11.85 6.48
C LEU A 241 -15.29 12.10 5.58
N LYS A 242 -15.06 12.32 4.28
CA LYS A 242 -16.16 12.46 3.31
C LYS A 242 -16.17 11.31 2.33
N PHE A 243 -17.32 10.67 2.24
CA PHE A 243 -17.61 9.63 1.28
C PHE A 243 -18.32 10.25 0.08
N GLY A 244 -17.77 10.00 -1.10
CA GLY A 244 -18.40 10.35 -2.37
C GLY A 244 -19.00 9.11 -3.03
N MET A 245 -19.92 9.31 -3.96
CA MET A 245 -20.38 8.24 -4.83
C MET A 245 -20.26 8.62 -6.31
N ASN A 246 -19.97 7.63 -7.15
CA ASN A 246 -20.07 7.76 -8.58
C ASN A 246 -21.43 7.22 -9.04
N GLY A 247 -22.30 8.12 -9.49
CA GLY A 247 -23.66 7.78 -9.92
C GLY A 247 -23.71 6.79 -11.10
N SER A 248 -22.67 6.76 -11.94
CA SER A 248 -22.63 5.86 -13.10
C SER A 248 -22.23 4.43 -12.76
N SER A 249 -21.36 4.23 -11.76
CA SER A 249 -20.89 2.90 -11.36
C SER A 249 -21.56 2.37 -10.08
N SER A 250 -22.41 3.18 -9.43
CA SER A 250 -23.02 2.85 -8.14
C SER A 250 -21.99 2.40 -7.08
N LEU A 251 -20.81 3.04 -7.09
CA LEU A 251 -19.76 2.80 -6.10
C LEU A 251 -19.67 4.01 -5.17
N PHE A 252 -19.47 3.75 -3.88
CA PHE A 252 -19.04 4.76 -2.93
C PHE A 252 -17.57 4.54 -2.55
N PHE A 253 -16.89 5.60 -2.13
CA PHE A 253 -15.50 5.56 -1.67
C PHE A 253 -15.22 6.75 -0.74
N LEU A 254 -14.19 6.62 0.09
CA LEU A 254 -13.63 7.74 0.83
C LEU A 254 -12.96 8.70 -0.17
N GLN A 255 -13.55 9.88 -0.32
CA GLN A 255 -13.15 10.91 -1.29
C GLN A 255 -12.24 11.97 -0.66
N GLU A 256 -12.57 12.41 0.56
CA GLU A 256 -11.81 13.45 1.26
C GLU A 256 -11.50 13.03 2.69
N VAL A 257 -10.27 13.26 3.10
CA VAL A 257 -9.86 13.28 4.51
C VAL A 257 -9.32 14.66 4.81
N ARG A 258 -9.80 15.29 5.89
CA ARG A 258 -9.33 16.58 6.37
C ARG A 258 -9.11 16.52 7.87
N LEU A 259 -7.96 17.02 8.33
CA LEU A 259 -7.59 17.14 9.72
C LEU A 259 -7.32 18.60 10.03
N ASN A 260 -7.93 19.10 11.11
CA ASN A 260 -7.55 20.35 11.76
C ASN A 260 -7.19 20.03 13.21
N MET A 261 -5.96 20.29 13.62
CA MET A 261 -5.46 19.90 14.94
C MET A 261 -4.64 21.01 15.58
N THR A 262 -4.79 21.18 16.90
CA THR A 262 -3.96 22.08 17.71
C THR A 262 -2.92 21.27 18.49
N LEU A 263 -1.64 21.62 18.31
CA LEU A 263 -0.47 20.97 18.91
C LEU A 263 0.27 21.99 19.79
N PRO A 264 0.12 21.94 21.13
CA PRO A 264 0.68 22.95 22.03
C PRO A 264 2.22 23.03 22.06
N ASP A 265 2.88 21.91 21.78
CA ASP A 265 4.33 21.75 21.77
C ASP A 265 4.96 21.98 20.38
N ALA A 266 4.13 22.16 19.35
CA ALA A 266 4.58 22.49 18.00
C ALA A 266 5.09 23.93 17.90
N ASN A 267 6.02 24.16 16.97
CA ASN A 267 6.49 25.50 16.61
C ASN A 267 5.34 26.33 15.99
N VAL A 268 4.57 25.70 15.11
CA VAL A 268 3.28 26.21 14.62
C VAL A 268 2.18 25.43 15.30
N SER A 269 1.39 26.10 16.14
CA SER A 269 0.43 25.44 17.04
C SER A 269 -0.77 24.81 16.32
N SER A 270 -1.04 25.18 15.07
CA SER A 270 -2.16 24.64 14.27
C SER A 270 -1.63 23.84 13.09
N LEU A 271 -2.12 22.61 12.94
CA LEU A 271 -1.88 21.74 11.80
C LEU A 271 -3.18 21.58 11.02
N MET A 272 -3.16 21.91 9.73
CA MET A 272 -4.25 21.63 8.80
C MET A 272 -3.72 20.77 7.67
N ALA A 273 -4.35 19.63 7.44
CA ALA A 273 -4.00 18.69 6.37
C ALA A 273 -5.28 18.23 5.68
N SER A 274 -5.27 18.13 4.35
CA SER A 274 -6.43 17.61 3.61
C SER A 274 -6.03 17.01 2.27
N ASN A 275 -6.70 15.94 1.87
CA ASN A 275 -6.64 15.36 0.54
C ASN A 275 -8.05 15.08 0.05
N GLN A 276 -8.44 15.64 -1.09
CA GLN A 276 -9.80 15.58 -1.66
C GLN A 276 -9.93 14.63 -2.86
N SER A 277 -8.84 13.97 -3.23
CA SER A 277 -8.76 13.10 -4.43
C SER A 277 -8.61 11.63 -4.07
N LEU A 278 -9.08 11.23 -2.89
CA LEU A 278 -8.98 9.85 -2.41
C LEU A 278 -10.01 8.94 -3.11
N ARG A 279 -9.66 7.66 -3.17
CA ARG A 279 -10.47 6.54 -3.68
C ARG A 279 -10.28 5.30 -2.80
N ALA A 280 -10.20 5.49 -1.49
CA ALA A 280 -10.02 4.41 -0.51
C ALA A 280 -11.36 3.85 -0.04
N LEU A 281 -11.36 2.69 0.65
CA LEU A 281 -12.53 2.09 1.29
C LEU A 281 -13.74 1.95 0.34
N GLN A 282 -13.49 1.54 -0.90
CA GLN A 282 -14.49 1.53 -1.97
C GLN A 282 -15.35 0.26 -1.92
N ALA A 283 -16.67 0.43 -2.05
CA ALA A 283 -17.60 -0.69 -2.26
C ALA A 283 -18.85 -0.27 -3.04
N THR A 284 -19.64 -1.25 -3.46
CA THR A 284 -20.93 -1.02 -4.13
C THR A 284 -21.94 -0.37 -3.18
N VAL A 285 -22.69 0.61 -3.67
CA VAL A 285 -23.78 1.26 -2.91
C VAL A 285 -24.83 0.22 -2.50
N GLY A 286 -25.08 0.12 -1.20
CA GLY A 286 -25.95 -0.91 -0.60
C GLY A 286 -25.19 -2.09 0.03
N ASN A 287 -23.91 -2.25 -0.30
CA ASN A 287 -22.98 -3.17 0.36
C ASN A 287 -22.11 -2.43 1.38
N SER A 288 -21.41 -3.18 2.23
CA SER A 288 -20.42 -2.66 3.18
C SER A 288 -19.01 -3.10 2.76
N TYR A 289 -18.07 -2.15 2.76
CA TYR A 289 -16.65 -2.46 2.63
C TYR A 289 -16.12 -2.98 3.96
N LYS A 290 -15.33 -4.06 3.97
CA LYS A 290 -14.70 -4.59 5.19
C LYS A 290 -13.23 -4.93 4.96
N CYS A 291 -12.36 -4.51 5.87
CA CYS A 291 -10.95 -4.87 5.87
C CYS A 291 -10.44 -5.00 7.31
N ASN A 292 -9.74 -6.10 7.62
CA ASN A 292 -9.10 -6.31 8.92
C ASN A 292 -7.58 -6.19 8.86
N THR A 293 -7.04 -6.06 7.66
CA THR A 293 -5.63 -5.73 7.43
C THR A 293 -5.42 -4.21 7.59
N GLU A 294 -4.33 -3.82 8.25
CA GLU A 294 -3.98 -2.41 8.45
C GLU A 294 -3.73 -1.70 7.10
N GLU A 295 -4.44 -0.59 6.87
CA GLU A 295 -4.33 0.25 5.69
C GLU A 295 -3.87 1.66 6.09
N HIS A 296 -2.85 2.19 5.41
CA HIS A 296 -2.33 3.54 5.64
C HIS A 296 -2.83 4.49 4.54
N ILE A 297 -3.76 5.37 4.88
CA ILE A 297 -4.30 6.37 3.96
C ILE A 297 -3.43 7.62 4.03
N PHE A 298 -2.65 7.86 2.99
CA PHE A 298 -1.80 9.05 2.87
C PHE A 298 -2.65 10.31 2.58
N VAL A 299 -2.49 11.34 3.41
CA VAL A 299 -3.22 12.62 3.25
C VAL A 299 -2.24 13.73 2.86
N THR A 300 -1.23 14.00 3.68
CA THR A 300 -0.12 14.92 3.39
C THR A 300 1.19 14.38 3.99
N LYS A 301 2.31 15.09 3.76
CA LYS A 301 3.62 14.72 4.35
C LYS A 301 3.59 14.73 5.89
N GLU A 302 2.76 15.58 6.45
CA GLU A 302 2.58 15.80 7.88
C GLU A 302 1.51 14.89 8.49
N PHE A 303 0.69 14.21 7.67
CA PHE A 303 -0.46 13.45 8.17
C PHE A 303 -0.81 12.23 7.30
N SER A 304 -0.88 11.07 7.96
CA SER A 304 -1.50 9.85 7.42
C SER A 304 -2.55 9.32 8.40
N LEU A 305 -3.61 8.73 7.85
CA LEU A 305 -4.67 8.09 8.62
C LEU A 305 -4.49 6.57 8.54
N ASN A 306 -4.11 5.97 9.65
CA ASN A 306 -3.97 4.52 9.76
C ASN A 306 -5.32 3.91 10.13
N VAL A 307 -5.74 2.90 9.36
CA VAL A 307 -7.01 2.18 9.50
C VAL A 307 -6.69 0.73 9.82
N PHE A 308 -6.79 0.35 11.09
CA PHE A 308 -6.39 -1.00 11.56
C PHE A 308 -7.45 -2.06 11.27
N SER A 309 -8.70 -1.65 11.29
CA SER A 309 -9.86 -2.49 10.97
C SER A 309 -11.01 -1.57 10.61
N VAL A 310 -11.78 -1.93 9.59
CA VAL A 310 -12.89 -1.12 9.11
C VAL A 310 -13.99 -2.01 8.57
N GLN A 311 -15.23 -1.68 8.91
CA GLN A 311 -16.40 -2.03 8.15
C GLN A 311 -17.22 -0.76 7.96
N VAL A 312 -17.43 -0.33 6.71
CA VAL A 312 -18.08 0.94 6.40
C VAL A 312 -19.07 0.81 5.25
N GLN A 313 -20.18 1.53 5.36
CA GLN A 313 -21.21 1.62 4.32
C GLN A 313 -21.79 3.02 4.30
N ALA A 314 -21.78 3.65 3.12
CA ALA A 314 -22.29 5.00 2.91
C ALA A 314 -23.49 5.02 1.93
N PHE A 315 -24.24 6.13 1.96
CA PHE A 315 -25.40 6.46 1.13
C PHE A 315 -26.64 5.60 1.37
N LYS A 316 -26.61 4.33 0.97
CA LYS A 316 -27.76 3.43 1.03
C LYS A 316 -27.59 2.43 2.17
N VAL A 317 -28.28 2.65 3.28
CA VAL A 317 -28.34 1.73 4.43
C VAL A 317 -29.79 1.29 4.63
N GLU A 318 -30.04 -0.02 4.64
CA GLU A 318 -31.38 -0.59 4.82
C GLU A 318 -31.52 -1.18 6.22
N SER A 319 -32.57 -0.79 6.95
CA SER A 319 -32.86 -1.31 8.30
C SER A 319 -31.74 -1.09 9.33
N ASP A 320 -31.01 0.02 9.24
CA ASP A 320 -29.93 0.41 10.17
C ASP A 320 -28.87 -0.68 10.42
N ARG A 321 -28.63 -1.52 9.41
CA ARG A 321 -27.63 -2.59 9.43
C ARG A 321 -26.74 -2.54 8.20
N PHE A 322 -25.54 -3.09 8.33
CA PHE A 322 -24.66 -3.33 7.19
C PHE A 322 -25.34 -4.29 6.20
N GLY A 323 -25.22 -3.97 4.91
CA GLY A 323 -25.57 -4.85 3.80
C GLY A 323 -24.52 -5.93 3.57
N SER A 324 -24.54 -6.51 2.36
CA SER A 324 -23.57 -7.55 1.98
C SER A 324 -22.14 -7.05 2.10
N VAL A 325 -21.22 -7.91 2.52
CA VAL A 325 -19.84 -7.54 2.78
C VAL A 325 -19.00 -7.71 1.51
N GLU A 326 -18.27 -6.66 1.14
CA GLU A 326 -17.18 -6.68 0.17
C GLU A 326 -15.86 -6.59 0.93
N GLU A 327 -15.14 -7.71 1.02
CA GLU A 327 -13.86 -7.76 1.73
C GLU A 327 -12.71 -7.22 0.86
N CYS A 328 -11.75 -6.56 1.50
CA CYS A 328 -10.54 -6.09 0.83
C CYS A 328 -9.71 -7.27 0.30
N MET A 329 -9.00 -7.05 -0.81
CA MET A 329 -8.16 -8.07 -1.44
C MET A 329 -7.08 -8.60 -0.48
N GLN A 330 -6.62 -7.77 0.44
CA GLN A 330 -5.60 -8.07 1.44
C GLN A 330 -6.05 -9.18 2.42
N ASP A 331 -7.33 -9.21 2.80
CA ASP A 331 -7.86 -10.25 3.69
C ASP A 331 -8.02 -11.62 2.96
N GLY A 332 -8.13 -11.63 1.63
CA GLY A 332 -8.37 -12.83 0.81
C GLY A 332 -7.15 -13.67 0.46
N ASN A 333 -5.93 -13.15 0.59
CA ASN A 333 -4.72 -13.79 0.06
C ASN A 333 -4.13 -14.92 0.92
N ASN A 334 -4.70 -15.22 2.08
CA ASN A 334 -4.09 -16.20 2.99
C ASN A 334 -4.42 -17.67 2.68
N MET A 335 -5.40 -17.96 1.81
CA MET A 335 -5.82 -19.34 1.49
C MET A 335 -5.60 -19.78 0.03
N LEU A 336 -5.30 -18.86 -0.89
CA LEU A 336 -5.22 -19.18 -2.32
C LEU A 336 -3.85 -19.79 -2.71
N ILE A 337 -2.77 -19.34 -2.05
CA ILE A 337 -1.41 -19.85 -2.28
C ILE A 337 -1.26 -21.33 -1.86
N PRO A 338 -1.72 -21.77 -0.67
CA PRO A 338 -1.63 -23.19 -0.29
C PRO A 338 -2.43 -24.13 -1.20
N ILE A 339 -3.58 -23.70 -1.72
CA ILE A 339 -4.44 -24.52 -2.60
C ILE A 339 -3.78 -24.72 -3.97
N ALA A 340 -3.21 -23.66 -4.54
CA ALA A 340 -2.49 -23.74 -5.82
C ALA A 340 -1.26 -24.66 -5.72
N VAL A 341 -0.48 -24.52 -4.64
CA VAL A 341 0.69 -25.37 -4.38
C VAL A 341 0.27 -26.83 -4.15
N GLY A 342 -0.81 -27.06 -3.40
CA GLY A 342 -1.36 -28.41 -3.17
C GLY A 342 -1.85 -29.08 -4.46
N GLY A 343 -2.54 -28.33 -5.33
CA GLY A 343 -2.99 -28.82 -6.64
C GLY A 343 -1.84 -29.17 -7.57
N ALA A 344 -0.79 -28.35 -7.62
CA ALA A 344 0.40 -28.61 -8.42
C ALA A 344 1.14 -29.88 -7.96
N LEU A 345 1.32 -30.06 -6.65
CA LEU A 345 1.93 -31.26 -6.07
C LEU A 345 1.11 -32.52 -6.38
N ALA A 346 -0.22 -32.49 -6.22
CA ALA A 346 -1.08 -33.62 -6.53
C ALA A 346 -1.03 -34.00 -8.03
N GLY A 347 -1.04 -33.00 -8.91
CA GLY A 347 -0.92 -33.20 -10.35
C GLY A 347 0.41 -33.85 -10.74
N LEU A 348 1.53 -33.39 -10.17
CA LEU A 348 2.86 -33.95 -10.43
C LEU A 348 2.95 -35.41 -9.98
N VAL A 349 2.42 -35.75 -8.80
CA VAL A 349 2.37 -37.14 -8.30
C VAL A 349 1.57 -38.04 -9.24
N LEU A 350 0.43 -37.59 -9.73
CA LEU A 350 -0.41 -38.34 -10.67
C LEU A 350 0.35 -38.65 -11.97
N ILE A 351 1.06 -37.65 -12.54
CA ILE A 351 1.83 -37.80 -13.77
C ILE A 351 2.95 -38.84 -13.58
N VAL A 352 3.67 -38.79 -12.46
CA VAL A 352 4.74 -39.75 -12.14
C VAL A 352 4.18 -41.17 -12.02
N LEU A 353 3.03 -41.36 -11.36
CA LEU A 353 2.39 -42.68 -11.24
C LEU A 353 1.96 -43.24 -12.60
N ILE A 354 1.37 -42.41 -13.48
CA ILE A 354 0.99 -42.83 -14.83
C ILE A 354 2.23 -43.23 -15.63
N ALA A 355 3.29 -42.43 -15.60
CA ALA A 355 4.55 -42.73 -16.28
C ALA A 355 5.18 -44.05 -15.76
N TYR A 356 5.16 -44.27 -14.45
CA TYR A 356 5.64 -45.50 -13.82
C TYR A 356 4.83 -46.72 -14.27
N LEU A 357 3.50 -46.65 -14.29
CA LEU A 357 2.65 -47.76 -14.74
C LEU A 357 2.88 -48.10 -16.22
N ILE A 358 3.05 -47.09 -17.08
CA ILE A 358 3.36 -47.29 -18.50
C ILE A 358 4.77 -47.90 -18.67
N GLY A 359 5.76 -47.40 -17.94
CA GLY A 359 7.13 -47.92 -17.96
C GLY A 359 7.20 -49.37 -17.49
N ARG A 360 6.53 -49.69 -16.38
CA ARG A 360 6.42 -51.05 -15.85
C ARG A 360 5.72 -51.99 -16.84
N LYS A 361 4.66 -51.54 -17.51
CA LYS A 361 3.96 -52.35 -18.53
C LYS A 361 4.85 -52.68 -19.74
N ARG A 362 5.74 -51.77 -20.15
CA ARG A 362 6.71 -52.02 -21.23
C ARG A 362 7.88 -52.91 -20.83
N SER A 363 8.31 -52.87 -19.57
CA SER A 363 9.48 -53.64 -19.10
C SER A 363 9.23 -55.16 -19.00
N HIS A 364 7.97 -55.64 -19.05
CA HIS A 364 7.64 -57.06 -19.00
C HIS A 364 7.59 -57.76 -20.38
N ALA A 365 7.84 -57.04 -21.49
CA ALA A 365 7.72 -57.57 -22.86
C ALA A 365 9.06 -57.99 -23.51
N GLY A 366 10.12 -58.25 -22.73
CA GLY A 366 11.46 -58.48 -23.27
C GLY A 366 12.26 -59.58 -22.58
N TYR A 367 11.83 -60.84 -22.71
CA TYR A 367 12.74 -61.98 -22.73
C TYR A 367 12.08 -63.17 -23.44
N GLN A 368 12.36 -63.37 -24.73
CA GLN A 368 12.39 -64.70 -25.34
C GLN A 368 13.85 -64.99 -25.69
N THR A 369 14.38 -66.04 -25.07
CA THR A 369 15.66 -66.69 -25.41
C THR A 369 15.57 -67.40 -26.74
N ILE A 370 16.71 -67.48 -27.43
CA ILE A 370 16.99 -68.33 -28.60
C ILE A 370 16.57 -69.77 -28.35
#